data_AF-A0A8X6PTG5-F1
#
_entry.id   AF-A0A8X6PTG5-F1
#
_cell.length_a   1.000
_cell.length_b   1.000
_cell.length_c   1.000
_cell.angle_alpha   90.00
_cell.angle_beta   90.00
_cell.angle_gamma   90.00
#
_symmetry.space_group_name_H-M   'P 1'
#
loop_
_entity.id
_entity.type
_entity.pdbx_description
1 polymer ?
#
loop_
_entity_poly.entity_id
_entity_poly.type
_entity_poly.pdbx_seq_one_letter_code
_entity_poly.pdbx_strand_id
1 'polypeptide(L)'
;MSQKKLKPSTFASVRMDSNVARNGRLIDIVDINWREEKLPDEAIAVPAAELPDPEPDNGNPQETLREQEQKWTDLALNLIHRTIPTAHAS
;
A
#
# COMPACT_ATOMS: atom_id res chain seq x y z
N MET A 1 -39.45 -69.26 6.58
CA MET A 1 -38.15 -68.56 6.62
C MET A 1 -38.37 -67.13 6.12
N SER A 2 -38.65 -66.18 7.01
CA SER A 2 -39.01 -64.82 6.60
C SER A 2 -37.76 -63.95 6.48
N GLN A 3 -37.44 -63.52 5.26
CA GLN A 3 -36.31 -62.65 4.95
C GLN A 3 -36.55 -61.25 5.55
N LYS A 4 -35.80 -60.90 6.60
CA LYS A 4 -35.81 -59.53 7.16
C LYS A 4 -35.07 -58.62 6.19
N LYS A 5 -35.81 -57.82 5.43
CA LYS A 5 -35.29 -56.77 4.56
C LYS A 5 -34.55 -55.73 5.42
N LEU A 6 -33.22 -55.77 5.41
CA LEU A 6 -32.39 -54.73 6.02
C LEU A 6 -32.58 -53.44 5.21
N LYS A 7 -33.11 -52.41 5.86
CA LYS A 7 -33.25 -51.08 5.27
C LYS A 7 -31.85 -50.48 5.12
N PRO A 8 -31.52 -49.82 4.00
CA PRO A 8 -30.27 -49.09 3.88
C PRO A 8 -30.23 -48.05 4.99
N SER A 9 -29.22 -48.16 5.87
CA SER A 9 -28.93 -47.14 6.88
C SER A 9 -28.43 -45.92 6.13
N THR A 10 -29.34 -44.98 5.89
CA THR A 10 -28.97 -43.63 5.45
C THR A 10 -28.14 -43.03 6.57
N PHE A 11 -26.81 -43.06 6.42
CA PHE A 11 -25.92 -42.19 7.16
C PHE A 11 -26.30 -40.76 6.77
N ALA A 12 -27.19 -40.15 7.54
CA ALA A 12 -27.39 -38.72 7.50
C ALA A 12 -26.03 -38.11 7.86
N SER A 13 -25.29 -37.67 6.83
CA SER A 13 -24.14 -36.78 7.02
C SER A 13 -24.66 -35.64 7.87
N VAL A 14 -24.27 -35.59 9.14
CA VAL A 14 -24.53 -34.46 10.01
C VAL A 14 -23.82 -33.29 9.34
N ARG A 15 -24.56 -32.54 8.52
CA ARG A 15 -24.11 -31.31 7.89
C ARG A 15 -24.12 -30.30 9.01
N MET A 16 -23.04 -30.24 9.78
CA MET A 16 -22.75 -29.07 10.59
C MET A 16 -22.66 -27.90 9.62
N ASP A 17 -23.60 -26.98 9.72
CA ASP A 17 -23.59 -25.69 9.04
C ASP A 17 -22.31 -24.90 9.34
N SER A 18 -21.71 -25.12 10.51
CA SER A 18 -20.40 -24.58 10.90
C SER A 18 -19.21 -25.21 10.17
N ASN A 19 -19.38 -26.35 9.47
CA ASN A 19 -18.31 -27.02 8.73
C ASN A 19 -18.53 -26.88 7.22
N VAL A 20 -17.73 -26.04 6.57
CA VAL A 20 -17.80 -25.82 5.14
C VAL A 20 -17.35 -27.07 4.37
N ALA A 21 -18.21 -27.54 3.46
CA ALA A 21 -17.85 -28.62 2.55
C ALA A 21 -16.71 -28.16 1.62
N ARG A 22 -15.55 -28.81 1.72
CA ARG A 22 -14.39 -28.52 0.88
C ARG A 22 -14.47 -29.31 -0.43
N ASN A 23 -14.00 -28.72 -1.52
CA ASN A 23 -13.91 -29.40 -2.81
C ASN A 23 -12.74 -30.40 -2.79
N GLY A 24 -13.06 -31.71 -2.79
CA GLY A 24 -12.05 -32.77 -2.76
C GLY A 24 -11.03 -32.68 -3.89
N ARG A 25 -11.46 -32.33 -5.12
CA ARG A 25 -10.55 -32.17 -6.26
C ARG A 25 -9.54 -31.05 -6.05
N LEU A 26 -9.94 -29.94 -5.41
CA LEU A 26 -9.01 -28.85 -5.10
C LEU A 26 -8.02 -29.26 -4.00
N ILE A 27 -8.43 -30.12 -3.07
CA ILE A 27 -7.52 -30.65 -2.04
C ILE A 27 -6.43 -31.52 -2.69
N ASP A 28 -6.80 -32.33 -3.69
CA ASP A 28 -5.88 -33.25 -4.36
C ASP A 28 -4.89 -32.55 -5.33
N ILE A 29 -5.28 -31.40 -5.89
CA ILE A 29 -4.46 -30.65 -6.85
C ILE A 29 -3.43 -29.75 -6.15
N VAL A 30 -3.78 -29.17 -5.01
CA VAL A 30 -2.92 -28.20 -4.32
C VAL A 30 -1.96 -28.91 -3.37
N ASP A 31 -0.68 -28.90 -3.72
CA ASP A 31 0.40 -29.45 -2.89
C ASP A 31 0.70 -28.61 -1.63
N ILE A 32 1.56 -29.13 -0.76
CA ILE A 32 1.91 -28.48 0.51
C ILE A 32 2.66 -27.16 0.27
N ASN A 33 3.54 -27.13 -0.75
CA ASN A 33 4.34 -25.94 -1.04
C ASN A 33 3.47 -24.76 -1.47
N TRP A 34 2.49 -25.01 -2.33
CA TRP A 34 1.53 -23.98 -2.78
C TRP A 34 0.59 -23.54 -1.64
N ARG A 35 0.25 -24.43 -0.70
CA ARG A 35 -0.53 -24.06 0.49
C ARG A 35 0.22 -23.14 1.45
N GLU A 36 1.54 -23.28 1.52
CA GLU A 36 2.40 -22.53 2.43
C GLU A 36 3.01 -21.28 1.78
N GLU A 37 2.95 -21.18 0.46
CA GLU A 37 3.40 -20.03 -0.31
C GLU A 37 2.67 -18.75 0.15
N LYS A 38 3.46 -17.69 0.37
CA LYS A 38 2.98 -16.35 0.68
C LYS A 38 3.50 -15.39 -0.36
N LEU A 39 2.67 -14.41 -0.72
CA LEU A 39 3.13 -13.30 -1.55
C LEU A 39 4.24 -12.53 -0.81
N PRO A 40 5.27 -12.07 -1.53
CA PRO A 40 6.30 -11.23 -0.94
C PRO A 40 5.71 -9.87 -0.52
N ASP A 41 6.31 -9.26 0.50
CA ASP A 41 5.99 -7.89 0.92
C ASP A 41 6.64 -6.90 -0.07
N GLU A 42 5.87 -6.48 -1.08
CA GLU A 42 6.31 -5.49 -2.06
C GLU A 42 5.96 -4.06 -1.61
N ALA A 43 6.89 -3.13 -1.77
CA ALA A 43 6.65 -1.73 -1.46
C ALA A 43 5.75 -1.07 -2.51
N ILE A 44 4.83 -0.22 -2.05
CA ILE A 44 4.01 0.59 -2.97
C ILE A 44 4.86 1.72 -3.58
N ALA A 45 4.62 2.01 -4.86
CA ALA A 45 5.24 3.16 -5.53
C ALA A 45 4.60 4.45 -5.01
N VAL A 46 5.30 5.16 -4.13
CA VAL A 46 4.86 6.46 -3.60
C VAL A 46 5.42 7.59 -4.48
N PRO A 47 4.57 8.48 -5.04
CA PRO A 47 5.05 9.61 -5.81
C PRO A 47 5.85 10.58 -4.94
N ALA A 48 7.16 10.68 -5.21
CA ALA A 48 8.06 11.52 -4.42
C ALA A 48 7.63 13.01 -4.40
N ALA A 49 7.03 13.50 -5.48
CA ALA A 49 6.54 14.88 -5.59
C ALA A 49 5.42 15.22 -4.59
N GLU A 50 4.67 14.21 -4.11
CA GLU A 50 3.60 14.37 -3.12
C GLU A 50 4.10 14.18 -1.69
N LEU A 51 5.40 13.89 -1.52
CA LEU A 51 6.01 13.76 -0.20
C LEU A 51 6.57 15.12 0.24
N PRO A 52 6.58 15.38 1.57
CA PRO A 52 7.27 16.53 2.12
C PRO A 52 8.77 16.50 1.83
N ASP A 53 9.37 17.67 1.64
CA ASP A 53 10.81 17.81 1.46
C ASP A 53 11.55 17.27 2.70
N PRO A 54 12.49 16.30 2.55
CA PRO A 54 13.29 15.81 3.66
C PRO A 54 14.22 16.89 4.26
N GLU A 55 14.60 17.93 3.51
CA GLU A 55 15.48 19.00 3.95
C GLU A 55 14.82 20.37 3.72
N PRO A 56 13.84 20.78 4.57
CA PRO A 56 13.06 21.99 4.33
C PRO A 56 13.91 23.25 4.51
N ASP A 57 14.49 23.75 3.41
CA ASP A 57 15.24 25.02 3.36
C ASP A 57 14.37 26.23 3.74
N ASN A 58 13.08 26.13 3.46
CA ASN A 58 12.12 27.23 3.58
C ASN A 58 11.03 26.97 4.63
N GLY A 59 11.42 26.53 5.84
CA GLY A 59 10.66 26.66 7.09
C GLY A 59 9.29 25.96 7.22
N ASN A 60 8.69 25.43 6.14
CA ASN A 60 7.45 24.67 6.18
C ASN A 60 7.70 23.17 5.93
N PRO A 61 7.92 22.36 6.98
CA PRO A 61 8.24 20.94 6.86
C PRO A 61 7.05 20.06 6.42
N GLN A 62 5.85 20.62 6.26
CA GLN A 62 4.68 19.88 5.79
C GLN A 62 4.39 20.06 4.31
N GLU A 63 5.12 20.96 3.64
CA GLU A 63 4.92 21.23 2.22
C GLU A 63 5.51 20.12 1.34
N THR A 64 4.73 19.65 0.37
CA THR A 64 5.19 18.68 -0.63
C THR A 64 6.13 19.33 -1.63
N LEU A 65 7.03 18.54 -2.22
CA LEU A 65 7.95 19.03 -3.27
C LEU A 65 7.19 19.71 -4.42
N ARG A 66 6.02 19.16 -4.81
CA ARG A 66 5.19 19.75 -5.86
C ARG A 66 4.65 21.14 -5.47
N GLU A 67 4.22 21.33 -4.23
CA GLU A 67 3.72 22.61 -3.74
C GLU A 67 4.82 23.67 -3.67
N GLN A 68 6.04 23.26 -3.27
CA GLN A 68 7.22 24.13 -3.24
C GLN A 68 7.58 24.66 -4.64
N GLU A 69 7.57 23.81 -5.67
CA GLU A 69 7.85 24.19 -7.07
C GLU A 69 6.84 25.20 -7.65
N GLN A 70 5.61 25.23 -7.11
CA GLN A 70 4.57 26.17 -7.55
C GLN A 70 4.71 27.57 -6.94
N LYS A 71 5.59 27.74 -5.94
CA LYS A 71 5.84 29.03 -5.31
C LYS A 71 6.83 29.86 -6.09
N TRP A 72 6.49 31.12 -6.30
CA TRP A 72 7.45 32.11 -6.80
C TRP A 72 8.17 32.75 -5.62
N THR A 73 9.44 32.37 -5.41
CA THR A 73 10.27 32.87 -4.30
C THR A 73 11.23 34.00 -4.71
N ASP A 74 11.33 34.31 -6.00
CA ASP A 74 12.20 35.38 -6.51
C ASP A 74 11.59 36.76 -6.28
N LEU A 75 12.21 37.50 -5.37
CA LEU A 75 11.83 38.87 -4.99
C LEU A 75 12.70 39.94 -5.70
N ALA A 76 13.60 39.55 -6.61
CA ALA A 76 14.52 40.46 -7.32
C ALA A 76 15.35 41.41 -6.42
N LEU A 77 15.56 41.05 -5.14
CA LEU A 77 16.27 41.89 -4.16
C LEU A 77 17.72 42.22 -4.55
N ASN A 78 18.33 41.42 -5.44
CA ASN A 78 19.64 41.68 -6.02
C ASN A 78 19.71 43.02 -6.77
N LEU A 79 18.59 43.52 -7.29
CA LEU A 79 18.53 44.82 -7.96
C LEU A 79 18.78 45.98 -6.98
N ILE A 80 18.28 45.86 -5.74
CA ILE A 80 18.36 46.90 -4.72
C ILE A 80 19.83 47.13 -4.29
N HIS A 81 20.60 46.06 -4.08
CA HIS A 81 22.03 46.16 -3.75
C HIS A 81 22.86 46.81 -4.86
N ARG A 82 22.47 46.63 -6.13
CA ARG A 82 23.20 47.22 -7.28
C ARG A 82 22.97 48.72 -7.44
N THR A 83 21.89 49.26 -6.89
CA THR A 83 21.50 50.67 -7.03
C THR A 83 21.98 51.59 -5.92
N ILE A 84 22.66 51.08 -4.89
CA ILE A 84 23.28 51.92 -3.86
C ILE A 84 24.67 52.32 -4.39
N PRO A 85 24.87 53.53 -4.94
CA PRO A 85 26.22 54.00 -5.17
C PRO A 85 26.92 54.05 -3.82
N THR A 86 28.07 53.40 -3.71
CA THR A 86 29.05 53.67 -2.66
C THR A 86 29.59 55.09 -2.86
N ALA A 87 28.75 56.09 -2.63
CA ALA A 87 29.08 57.51 -2.66
C ALA A 87 29.46 57.96 -1.24
N HIS A 88 30.50 57.34 -0.69
CA HIS A 88 31.21 57.84 0.49
C HIS A 88 32.61 57.21 0.53
N ALA A 89 33.55 57.77 -0.22
CA ALA A 89 34.97 57.75 0.13
C ALA A 89 35.73 58.78 -0.71
N SER A 90 36.38 59.69 0.03
CA SER A 90 37.32 60.77 -0.38
C SER A 90 36.72 62.08 -0.88
#